data_AF-A0AA88CVW4-F1
#
_entry.id   AF-A0AA88CVW4-F1
#
_cell.length_a   1.000
_cell.length_b   1.000
_cell.length_c   1.000
_cell.angle_alpha   90.00
_cell.angle_beta   90.00
_cell.angle_gamma   90.00
#
_symmetry.space_group_name_H-M   'P 1'
#
loop_
_entity.id
_entity.type
_entity.pdbx_description
1 polymer ?
#
loop_
_entity_poly.entity_id
_entity_poly.type
_entity_poly.pdbx_seq_one_letter_code
_entity_poly.pdbx_strand_id
1 'polypeptide(L)'
;MDLILCCPDYLEAEEYYRTLYLLFLCSLTWNVEDLIPPTERCIFSFNSKEELKKWHLYSDSEYGGATLYILQACPQHLWRSRMQETNSICTFILGVFSGNLSLDVAADSKWKISRGGFCGMRSKKFDGFIDLDPFDTIALKIKGDGRCYISTIPLAQYLPTWRGNVIDAKLEMNPSRVVGMSLSVNAEGGVPGARSGPGDFRFELDWIKALRTQ
;
A
#
# COMPACT_ATOMS: atom_id res chain seq x y z
N MET A 1 8.98 -7.71 9.08
CA MET A 1 9.43 -7.51 7.70
C MET A 1 8.54 -6.44 7.12
N ASP A 2 9.14 -5.34 6.72
CA ASP A 2 8.45 -4.11 6.32
C ASP A 2 8.71 -3.94 4.83
N LEU A 3 7.70 -4.22 4.04
CA LEU A 3 7.76 -4.33 2.58
C LEU A 3 7.85 -2.90 2.00
N ILE A 4 8.95 -2.61 1.30
CA ILE A 4 9.19 -1.32 0.65
C ILE A 4 9.21 -1.55 -0.86
N LEU A 5 8.50 -0.67 -1.58
CA LEU A 5 8.24 -0.74 -3.01
C LEU A 5 9.50 -0.39 -3.83
N CYS A 6 9.97 -1.31 -4.66
CA CYS A 6 10.89 -1.03 -5.77
C CYS A 6 10.54 -1.91 -6.96
N CYS A 7 10.38 -1.29 -8.13
CA CYS A 7 10.05 -1.94 -9.41
C CYS A 7 11.28 -1.95 -10.32
N PRO A 8 11.60 -3.09 -10.95
CA PRO A 8 12.18 -3.08 -12.30
C PRO A 8 11.45 -4.01 -13.28
N ASP A 9 11.58 -3.68 -14.57
CA ASP A 9 10.80 -4.16 -15.71
C ASP A 9 11.13 -5.58 -16.28
N TYR A 10 10.09 -6.18 -16.89
CA TYR A 10 9.99 -7.03 -18.12
C TYR A 10 10.34 -8.57 -18.20
N LEU A 11 9.37 -9.28 -18.84
CA LEU A 11 9.33 -10.46 -19.75
C LEU A 11 9.21 -11.95 -19.27
N GLU A 12 8.00 -12.49 -19.55
CA GLU A 12 7.54 -13.76 -20.20
C GLU A 12 7.53 -15.19 -19.59
N ALA A 13 6.34 -15.82 -19.78
CA ALA A 13 6.01 -17.19 -20.27
C ALA A 13 5.46 -18.31 -19.32
N GLU A 14 4.18 -18.64 -19.56
CA GLU A 14 3.42 -19.92 -19.68
C GLU A 14 3.18 -20.98 -18.55
N GLU A 15 1.87 -21.19 -18.30
CA GLU A 15 1.04 -22.44 -18.23
C GLU A 15 1.34 -23.59 -17.24
N TYR A 16 0.32 -24.06 -16.47
CA TYR A 16 -0.53 -25.23 -16.83
C TYR A 16 -1.53 -25.64 -15.71
N TYR A 17 -2.82 -25.76 -16.08
CA TYR A 17 -3.92 -26.34 -15.29
C TYR A 17 -3.76 -27.86 -15.14
N ARG A 18 -3.71 -28.42 -13.91
CA ARG A 18 -3.89 -29.89 -13.75
C ARG A 18 -4.22 -30.45 -12.36
N THR A 19 -5.08 -29.81 -11.55
CA THR A 19 -5.57 -30.45 -10.31
C THR A 19 -7.04 -30.20 -9.98
N LEU A 20 -7.88 -29.99 -11.01
CA LEU A 20 -9.31 -30.30 -10.93
C LEU A 20 -9.44 -31.78 -11.30
N TYR A 21 -9.86 -32.66 -10.40
CA TYR A 21 -10.76 -33.79 -10.71
C TYR A 21 -11.04 -34.73 -9.53
N LEU A 22 -10.37 -34.63 -8.38
CA LEU A 22 -10.46 -35.73 -7.38
C LEU A 22 -11.22 -35.49 -6.07
N LEU A 23 -11.89 -34.36 -5.84
CA LEU A 23 -12.68 -34.17 -4.60
C LEU A 23 -14.06 -33.58 -4.89
N PHE A 24 -14.82 -34.28 -5.74
CA PHE A 24 -16.28 -34.19 -5.73
C PHE A 24 -16.80 -35.47 -5.08
N LEU A 25 -17.11 -35.42 -3.79
CA LEU A 25 -18.11 -36.25 -3.09
C LEU A 25 -18.10 -35.94 -1.59
N CYS A 26 -18.72 -34.83 -1.19
CA CYS A 26 -19.50 -34.79 0.04
C CYS A 26 -20.50 -33.62 -0.05
N SER A 27 -21.78 -33.98 -0.04
CA SER A 27 -22.91 -33.08 -0.16
C SER A 27 -23.11 -32.23 1.09
N LEU A 28 -23.11 -30.92 0.91
CA LEU A 28 -23.91 -29.97 1.68
C LEU A 28 -24.39 -28.94 0.65
N THR A 29 -25.55 -28.37 0.85
CA THR A 29 -26.12 -27.32 0.00
C THR A 29 -25.27 -26.04 0.12
N TRP A 30 -24.18 -25.99 -0.63
CA TRP A 30 -23.32 -24.81 -0.77
C TRP A 30 -23.69 -24.17 -2.10
N ASN A 31 -23.99 -22.88 -2.08
CA ASN A 31 -24.20 -22.16 -3.32
C ASN A 31 -22.87 -22.21 -4.09
N VAL A 32 -22.87 -22.67 -5.34
CA VAL A 32 -21.62 -22.86 -6.11
C VAL A 32 -20.88 -21.53 -6.29
N GLU A 33 -21.62 -20.42 -6.23
CA GLU A 33 -21.11 -19.06 -6.22
C GLU A 33 -20.31 -18.70 -4.94
N ASP A 34 -20.58 -19.35 -3.80
CA ASP A 34 -19.83 -19.16 -2.55
C ASP A 34 -18.50 -19.94 -2.52
N LEU A 35 -18.30 -20.86 -3.48
CA LEU A 35 -17.06 -21.63 -3.63
C LEU A 35 -16.01 -20.87 -4.46
N ILE A 36 -16.41 -19.81 -5.15
CA ILE A 36 -15.51 -18.97 -5.93
C ILE A 36 -15.13 -17.78 -5.05
N PRO A 37 -13.84 -17.58 -4.74
CA PRO A 37 -13.44 -16.40 -3.97
C PRO A 37 -13.92 -15.12 -4.69
N PRO A 38 -14.25 -14.04 -3.96
CA PRO A 38 -14.64 -12.80 -4.61
C PRO A 38 -13.52 -12.28 -5.53
N THR A 39 -13.89 -11.64 -6.64
CA THR A 39 -12.92 -11.07 -7.60
C THR A 39 -12.14 -9.89 -7.02
N GLU A 40 -12.68 -9.25 -5.98
CA GLU A 40 -11.99 -8.23 -5.22
C GLU A 40 -12.31 -8.32 -3.72
N ARG A 41 -11.35 -7.89 -2.89
CA ARG A 41 -11.51 -7.72 -1.45
C ARG A 41 -10.98 -6.36 -1.04
N CYS A 42 -11.82 -5.55 -0.42
CA CYS A 42 -11.38 -4.31 0.20
C CYS A 42 -10.59 -4.62 1.48
N ILE A 43 -9.32 -4.19 1.53
CA ILE A 43 -8.46 -4.34 2.71
C ILE A 43 -8.58 -3.10 3.59
N PHE A 44 -8.46 -1.92 2.99
CA PHE A 44 -8.59 -0.63 3.68
C PHE A 44 -9.43 0.33 2.85
N SER A 45 -10.34 1.04 3.52
CA SER A 45 -11.08 2.16 2.96
C SER A 45 -10.79 3.40 3.79
N PHE A 46 -10.20 4.43 3.20
CA PHE A 46 -9.81 5.65 3.92
C PHE A 46 -10.99 6.62 4.09
N ASN A 47 -12.18 6.06 4.32
CA ASN A 47 -13.48 6.74 4.29
C ASN A 47 -14.00 7.18 5.66
N SER A 48 -13.25 6.94 6.73
CA SER A 48 -13.65 7.27 8.10
C SER A 48 -12.43 7.54 8.98
N LYS A 49 -12.63 8.25 10.09
CA LYS A 49 -11.57 8.51 11.08
C LYS A 49 -11.16 7.21 11.78
N GLU A 50 -12.08 6.27 11.92
CA GLU A 50 -11.90 4.96 12.53
C GLU A 50 -10.92 4.12 11.70
N GLU A 51 -11.02 4.19 10.38
CA GLU A 51 -10.07 3.56 9.46
C GLU A 51 -8.68 4.20 9.56
N LEU A 52 -8.58 5.53 9.66
CA LEU A 52 -7.29 6.19 9.86
C LEU A 52 -6.61 5.78 11.18
N LYS A 53 -7.39 5.50 12.24
CA LYS A 53 -6.85 4.97 13.51
C LYS A 53 -6.26 3.57 13.38
N LYS A 54 -6.51 2.85 12.27
CA LYS A 54 -5.84 1.58 11.96
C LYS A 54 -4.42 1.77 11.44
N TRP A 55 -3.96 3.00 11.23
CA TRP A 55 -2.61 3.29 10.75
C TRP A 55 -1.77 3.93 11.86
N HIS A 56 -0.51 3.52 11.90
CA HIS A 56 0.54 4.11 12.72
C HIS A 56 1.52 4.82 11.79
N LEU A 57 1.82 6.06 12.11
CA LEU A 57 2.74 6.87 11.32
C LEU A 57 4.13 6.83 11.94
N TYR A 58 5.16 6.81 11.10
CA TYR A 58 6.55 6.76 11.50
C TYR A 58 7.41 7.64 10.59
N SER A 59 8.58 8.04 11.07
CA SER A 59 9.57 8.76 10.25
C SER A 59 10.99 8.63 10.77
N ASP A 60 11.92 9.20 10.01
CA ASP A 60 13.31 9.42 10.45
C ASP A 60 13.44 10.21 11.76
N SER A 61 12.43 10.98 12.19
CA SER A 61 12.51 11.79 13.42
C SER A 61 12.59 10.97 14.69
N GLU A 62 12.07 9.74 14.67
CA GLU A 62 12.27 8.74 15.72
C GLU A 62 13.76 8.35 15.89
N TYR A 63 14.56 8.63 14.85
CA TYR A 63 15.98 8.33 14.76
C TYR A 63 16.85 9.59 14.63
N GLY A 64 16.29 10.78 14.89
CA GLY A 64 17.02 12.05 14.84
C GLY A 64 16.95 12.81 13.52
N GLY A 65 16.14 12.37 12.56
CA GLY A 65 15.81 13.13 11.35
C GLY A 65 14.82 14.26 11.60
N ALA A 66 14.61 15.11 10.60
CA ALA A 66 13.73 16.29 10.68
C ALA A 66 12.48 16.18 9.79
N THR A 67 12.14 14.99 9.27
CA THR A 67 10.94 14.82 8.44
C THR A 67 9.67 15.01 9.27
N LEU A 68 8.75 15.81 8.75
CA LEU A 68 7.43 16.06 9.32
C LEU A 68 6.34 15.38 8.48
N TYR A 69 5.30 14.88 9.14
CA TYR A 69 4.20 14.18 8.47
C TYR A 69 2.89 14.32 9.24
N ILE A 70 1.77 14.12 8.54
CA ILE A 70 0.43 14.05 9.11
C ILE A 70 -0.46 13.14 8.27
N LEU A 71 -1.34 12.40 8.95
CA LEU A 71 -2.47 11.69 8.33
C LEU A 71 -3.77 12.27 8.86
N GLN A 72 -4.62 12.77 7.97
CA GLN A 72 -5.88 13.41 8.33
C GLN A 72 -7.03 12.99 7.41
N ALA A 73 -8.24 13.05 7.97
CA ALA A 73 -9.49 12.86 7.22
C ALA A 73 -9.84 14.15 6.48
N CYS A 74 -10.02 14.10 5.16
CA CYS A 74 -10.47 15.23 4.36
C CYS A 74 -11.80 14.91 3.66
N PRO A 75 -12.84 15.75 3.76
CA PRO A 75 -14.08 15.56 3.00
C PRO A 75 -13.86 15.66 1.48
N GLN A 76 -14.45 14.73 0.72
CA GLN A 76 -14.31 14.63 -0.74
C GLN A 76 -14.90 15.83 -1.53
N HIS A 77 -15.67 16.74 -0.93
CA HIS A 77 -16.15 17.93 -1.65
C HIS A 77 -15.00 18.89 -2.05
N LEU A 78 -13.85 18.85 -1.36
CA LEU A 78 -12.62 19.54 -1.77
C LEU A 78 -11.85 18.81 -2.89
N TRP A 79 -12.17 17.53 -3.14
CA TRP A 79 -11.64 16.74 -4.25
C TRP A 79 -12.31 17.08 -5.60
N ARG A 80 -13.61 17.43 -5.57
CA ARG A 80 -14.46 17.58 -6.77
C ARG A 80 -14.38 18.92 -7.50
N SER A 81 -13.71 19.94 -6.97
CA SER A 81 -13.59 21.25 -7.64
C SER A 81 -12.84 21.21 -8.99
N ARG A 82 -12.44 20.03 -9.49
CA ARG A 82 -11.83 19.82 -10.81
C ARG A 82 -12.40 18.68 -11.66
N MET A 83 -13.48 18.00 -11.25
CA MET A 83 -14.16 16.98 -12.07
C MET A 83 -15.66 17.33 -12.17
N GLN A 84 -16.12 17.62 -13.39
CA GLN A 84 -17.55 17.74 -13.69
C GLN A 84 -18.22 16.35 -13.62
N GLU A 85 -19.52 16.38 -13.30
CA GLU A 85 -20.49 15.27 -13.31
C GLU A 85 -20.54 14.34 -12.08
N THR A 86 -21.40 14.72 -11.13
CA THR A 86 -22.69 14.05 -10.85
C THR A 86 -23.28 14.65 -9.57
N ASN A 87 -24.59 14.93 -9.60
CA ASN A 87 -25.31 15.79 -8.67
C ASN A 87 -25.64 15.13 -7.31
N SER A 88 -24.77 14.27 -6.82
CA SER A 88 -24.91 13.60 -5.51
C SER A 88 -23.88 14.19 -4.57
N ILE A 89 -24.30 14.94 -3.54
CA ILE A 89 -23.40 15.39 -2.47
C ILE A 89 -22.83 14.13 -1.80
N CYS A 90 -21.61 13.76 -2.17
CA CYS A 90 -20.90 12.64 -1.59
C CYS A 90 -20.08 13.15 -0.41
N THR A 91 -20.61 12.97 0.80
CA THR A 91 -19.94 13.20 2.09
C THR A 91 -18.96 12.06 2.43
N PHE A 92 -18.18 11.58 1.47
CA PHE A 92 -17.14 10.59 1.78
C PHE A 92 -15.87 11.31 2.27
N ILE A 93 -15.19 10.72 3.23
CA ILE A 93 -13.88 11.17 3.72
C ILE A 93 -12.80 10.47 2.87
N LEU A 94 -11.66 11.11 2.66
CA LEU A 94 -10.44 10.53 2.11
C LEU A 94 -9.33 10.66 3.14
N GLY A 95 -8.39 9.72 3.12
CA GLY A 95 -7.17 9.81 3.93
C GLY A 95 -6.15 10.67 3.23
N VAL A 96 -5.71 11.76 3.85
CA VAL A 96 -4.66 12.62 3.30
C VAL A 96 -3.38 12.40 4.11
N PHE A 97 -2.38 11.82 3.47
CA PHE A 97 -1.03 11.68 4.00
C PHE A 97 -0.15 12.76 3.39
N SER A 98 0.33 13.69 4.19
CA SER A 98 1.12 14.83 3.73
C SER A 98 2.21 15.19 4.72
N GLY A 99 3.21 15.93 4.27
CA GLY A 99 4.31 16.34 5.13
C GLY A 99 5.41 17.04 4.38
N ASN A 100 6.54 17.22 5.05
CA ASN A 100 7.76 17.80 4.51
C ASN A 100 8.92 16.85 4.80
N LEU A 101 9.53 16.32 3.74
CA LEU A 101 10.71 15.47 3.84
C LEU A 101 11.94 16.35 4.05
N SER A 102 12.77 16.03 5.04
CA SER A 102 14.05 16.70 5.27
C SER A 102 15.19 15.69 5.31
N LEU A 103 16.32 16.06 4.72
CA LEU A 103 17.57 15.28 4.80
C LEU A 103 18.38 15.61 6.07
N ASP A 104 17.94 16.60 6.84
CA ASP A 104 18.65 17.04 8.04
C ASP A 104 18.58 15.96 9.13
N VAL A 105 19.73 15.70 9.74
CA VAL A 105 19.90 14.75 10.84
C VAL A 105 20.60 15.46 11.98
N ALA A 106 20.03 15.37 13.18
CA ALA A 106 20.60 15.93 14.39
C ALA A 106 21.93 15.25 14.72
N ALA A 107 23.00 16.05 14.81
CA ALA A 107 24.37 15.57 15.03
C ALA A 107 24.57 14.89 16.40
N ASP A 108 23.69 15.16 17.36
CA ASP A 108 23.70 14.65 18.74
C ASP A 108 22.68 13.52 18.98
N SER A 109 22.02 13.03 17.93
CA SER A 109 21.03 11.96 18.07
C SER A 109 21.65 10.66 18.60
N LYS A 110 20.92 10.00 19.50
CA LYS A 110 21.31 8.70 20.08
C LYS A 110 21.48 7.62 19.00
N TRP A 111 20.72 7.72 17.91
CA TRP A 111 20.72 6.79 16.80
C TRP A 111 21.56 7.38 15.66
N LYS A 112 22.71 6.77 15.37
CA LYS A 112 23.51 7.17 14.21
C LYS A 112 22.88 6.64 12.92
N ILE A 113 21.94 7.41 12.36
CA ILE A 113 21.46 7.17 11.00
C ILE A 113 22.42 7.82 10.01
N SER A 114 22.69 7.13 8.90
CA SER A 114 23.55 7.65 7.83
C SER A 114 22.82 8.58 6.87
N ARG A 115 21.47 8.50 6.81
CA ARG A 115 20.61 9.27 5.92
C ARG A 115 19.23 9.50 6.55
N GLY A 116 18.73 10.72 6.46
CA GLY A 116 17.33 11.09 6.76
C GLY A 116 16.47 11.09 5.49
N GLY A 117 15.31 11.72 5.57
CA GLY A 117 14.39 11.95 4.46
C GLY A 117 13.37 10.83 4.26
N PHE A 118 12.86 10.20 5.32
CA PHE A 118 11.80 9.20 5.15
C PHE A 118 10.67 9.36 6.16
N CYS A 119 9.47 9.03 5.69
CA CYS A 119 8.31 8.80 6.55
C CYS A 119 7.39 7.76 5.94
N GLY A 120 6.46 7.26 6.73
CA GLY A 120 5.48 6.33 6.22
C GLY A 120 4.32 6.14 7.17
N MET A 121 3.40 5.32 6.69
CA MET A 121 2.28 4.84 7.46
C MET A 121 2.25 3.31 7.35
N ARG A 122 2.05 2.67 8.48
CA ARG A 122 1.97 1.22 8.61
C ARG A 122 0.62 0.86 9.20
N SER A 123 -0.05 -0.11 8.63
CA SER A 123 -1.25 -0.65 9.26
C SER A 123 -0.88 -1.24 10.61
N LYS A 124 -1.74 -1.05 11.60
CA LYS A 124 -1.73 -1.87 12.81
C LYS A 124 -1.82 -3.32 12.37
N LYS A 125 -1.20 -4.20 13.16
CA LYS A 125 -1.27 -5.64 12.89
C LYS A 125 -2.73 -6.03 12.75
N PHE A 126 -3.01 -6.85 11.74
CA PHE A 126 -4.31 -7.49 11.65
C PHE A 126 -4.55 -8.33 12.92
N ASP A 127 -5.81 -8.66 13.19
CA ASP A 127 -6.16 -9.61 14.22
C ASP A 127 -5.74 -11.03 13.77
N GLY A 128 -4.45 -11.31 13.89
CA GLY A 128 -3.78 -12.46 13.26
C GLY A 128 -3.11 -12.09 11.94
N PHE A 129 -3.78 -12.41 10.83
CA PHE A 129 -3.29 -12.23 9.46
C PHE A 129 -4.45 -12.11 8.49
N ILE A 130 -4.19 -11.57 7.30
CA ILE A 130 -5.09 -11.67 6.16
C ILE A 130 -4.57 -12.74 5.20
N ASP A 131 -5.49 -13.55 4.71
CA ASP A 131 -5.27 -14.49 3.62
C ASP A 131 -5.47 -13.76 2.29
N LEU A 132 -4.39 -13.61 1.54
CA LEU A 132 -4.35 -13.06 0.19
C LEU A 132 -4.09 -14.12 -0.88
N ASP A 133 -4.00 -15.41 -0.51
CA ASP A 133 -3.80 -16.53 -1.46
C ASP A 133 -4.82 -16.53 -2.61
N PRO A 134 -6.11 -16.17 -2.41
CA PRO A 134 -7.07 -16.12 -3.51
C PRO A 134 -6.91 -14.95 -4.50
N PHE A 135 -5.94 -14.05 -4.27
CA PHE A 135 -5.74 -12.82 -5.03
C PHE A 135 -4.32 -12.78 -5.59
N ASP A 136 -4.15 -12.18 -6.76
CA ASP A 136 -2.85 -12.08 -7.43
C ASP A 136 -2.28 -10.66 -7.43
N THR A 137 -3.10 -9.66 -7.08
CA THR A 137 -2.75 -8.25 -7.26
C THR A 137 -3.24 -7.41 -6.09
N ILE A 138 -2.41 -6.48 -5.62
CA ILE A 138 -2.83 -5.39 -4.74
C ILE A 138 -3.05 -4.14 -5.58
N ALA A 139 -4.22 -3.53 -5.41
CA ALA A 139 -4.57 -2.27 -6.05
C ALA A 139 -4.73 -1.17 -5.00
N LEU A 140 -4.20 0.01 -5.31
CA LEU A 140 -4.31 1.23 -4.51
C LEU A 140 -4.89 2.34 -5.37
N LYS A 141 -5.90 3.03 -4.88
CA LYS A 141 -6.38 4.29 -5.48
C LYS A 141 -5.82 5.49 -4.73
N ILE A 142 -5.02 6.29 -5.43
CA ILE A 142 -4.21 7.38 -4.88
C ILE A 142 -4.28 8.64 -5.77
N LYS A 143 -4.08 9.82 -5.20
CA LYS A 143 -3.89 11.09 -5.92
C LYS A 143 -2.74 11.88 -5.31
N GLY A 144 -1.77 12.27 -6.12
CA GLY A 144 -0.60 13.03 -5.67
C GLY A 144 -0.44 14.40 -6.35
N ASP A 145 -0.55 14.44 -7.68
CA ASP A 145 -0.29 15.62 -8.52
C ASP A 145 -1.58 16.34 -8.98
N GLY A 146 -2.71 16.03 -8.32
CA GLY A 146 -4.04 16.47 -8.72
C GLY A 146 -4.79 15.46 -9.60
N ARG A 147 -4.12 14.42 -10.13
CA ARG A 147 -4.75 13.33 -10.90
C ARG A 147 -4.97 12.10 -10.03
N CYS A 148 -6.03 11.36 -10.33
CA CYS A 148 -6.34 10.09 -9.68
C CYS A 148 -5.67 8.95 -10.45
N TYR A 149 -4.99 8.08 -9.73
CA TYR A 149 -4.35 6.90 -10.26
C TYR A 149 -4.86 5.66 -9.52
N ILE A 150 -5.05 4.58 -10.26
CA ILE A 150 -5.13 3.24 -9.69
C ILE A 150 -3.79 2.58 -9.99
N SER A 151 -3.03 2.29 -8.94
CA SER A 151 -1.77 1.56 -9.04
C SER A 151 -2.03 0.10 -8.70
N THR A 152 -1.70 -0.80 -9.61
CA THR A 152 -1.86 -2.25 -9.45
C THR A 152 -0.48 -2.90 -9.36
N ILE A 153 -0.25 -3.70 -8.33
CA ILE A 153 1.03 -4.35 -8.05
C ILE A 153 0.74 -5.84 -7.86
N PRO A 154 1.12 -6.69 -8.84
CA PRO A 154 1.06 -8.14 -8.69
C PRO A 154 1.85 -8.61 -7.47
N LEU A 155 1.34 -9.60 -6.74
CA LEU A 155 1.99 -10.18 -5.57
C LEU A 155 3.38 -10.75 -5.91
N ALA A 156 3.54 -11.27 -7.13
CA ALA A 156 4.81 -11.76 -7.64
C ALA A 156 5.90 -10.67 -7.82
N GLN A 157 5.53 -9.39 -7.84
CA GLN A 157 6.48 -8.27 -8.00
C GLN A 157 7.02 -7.73 -6.68
N TYR A 158 6.58 -8.26 -5.54
CA TYR A 158 7.09 -7.81 -4.25
C TYR A 158 8.47 -8.39 -3.96
N LEU A 159 9.41 -7.50 -3.63
CA LEU A 159 10.78 -7.86 -3.32
C LEU A 159 11.02 -7.89 -1.81
N PRO A 160 11.82 -8.84 -1.30
CA PRO A 160 12.22 -8.85 0.09
C PRO A 160 13.12 -7.66 0.40
N THR A 161 12.94 -7.10 1.60
CA THR A 161 13.70 -5.93 2.05
C THR A 161 14.29 -6.15 3.44
N TRP A 162 15.46 -5.55 3.67
CA TRP A 162 16.13 -5.52 4.96
C TRP A 162 16.60 -4.09 5.26
N ARG A 163 16.12 -3.52 6.37
CA ARG A 163 16.46 -2.15 6.82
C ARG A 163 16.39 -1.11 5.68
N GLY A 164 15.32 -1.13 4.90
CA GLY A 164 15.13 -0.16 3.82
C GLY A 164 15.74 -0.55 2.47
N ASN A 165 16.54 -1.61 2.41
CA ASN A 165 17.21 -2.03 1.17
C ASN A 165 16.55 -3.29 0.60
N VAL A 166 16.38 -3.32 -0.72
CA VAL A 166 16.03 -4.55 -1.43
C VAL A 166 17.19 -5.53 -1.29
N ILE A 167 16.89 -6.77 -0.92
CA ILE A 167 17.88 -7.84 -0.88
C ILE A 167 17.73 -8.72 -2.12
N ASP A 168 18.85 -9.07 -2.73
CA ASP A 168 18.89 -10.03 -3.82
C ASP A 168 18.80 -11.45 -3.25
N ALA A 169 17.58 -11.82 -2.86
CA ALA A 169 17.23 -13.15 -2.39
C ALA A 169 15.94 -13.59 -3.08
N LYS A 170 15.95 -14.80 -3.63
CA LYS A 170 14.73 -15.46 -4.09
C LYS A 170 13.95 -15.97 -2.87
N LEU A 171 13.26 -15.06 -2.20
CA LEU A 171 12.35 -15.36 -1.11
C LEU A 171 10.93 -15.07 -1.59
N GLU A 172 10.13 -16.12 -1.70
CA GLU A 172 8.71 -16.01 -2.02
C GLU A 172 7.94 -15.49 -0.81
N MET A 173 7.05 -14.52 -1.02
CA MET A 173 6.14 -14.08 0.04
C MET A 173 5.09 -15.17 0.29
N ASN A 174 4.66 -15.33 1.55
CA ASN A 174 3.50 -16.18 1.86
C ASN A 174 2.23 -15.32 1.79
N PRO A 175 1.42 -15.40 0.71
CA PRO A 175 0.22 -14.57 0.56
C PRO A 175 -0.87 -14.97 1.56
N SER A 176 -0.90 -16.23 2.03
CA SER A 176 -1.90 -16.70 2.98
C SER A 176 -1.71 -16.15 4.41
N ARG A 177 -0.58 -15.49 4.69
CA ARG A 177 -0.23 -15.01 6.04
C ARG A 177 0.37 -13.61 6.05
N VAL A 178 -0.34 -12.65 5.45
CA VAL A 178 0.08 -11.24 5.48
C VAL A 178 -0.34 -10.59 6.80
N VAL A 179 0.61 -10.00 7.53
CA VAL A 179 0.41 -9.48 8.90
C VAL A 179 0.18 -7.96 8.99
N GLY A 180 0.45 -7.25 7.90
CA GLY A 180 0.29 -5.81 7.80
C GLY A 180 0.77 -5.27 6.47
N MET A 181 0.47 -4.01 6.20
CA MET A 181 0.86 -3.29 4.98
C MET A 181 1.45 -1.94 5.37
N SER A 182 2.36 -1.42 4.56
CA SER A 182 2.96 -0.11 4.76
C SER A 182 3.09 0.66 3.46
N LEU A 183 2.95 1.98 3.55
CA LEU A 183 3.27 2.93 2.50
C LEU A 183 4.33 3.88 3.05
N SER A 184 5.43 4.03 2.33
CA SER A 184 6.59 4.84 2.71
C SER A 184 6.95 5.80 1.60
N VAL A 185 7.41 6.99 1.99
CA VAL A 185 7.84 8.05 1.10
C VAL A 185 9.28 8.42 1.51
N ASN A 186 10.16 8.44 0.52
CA ASN A 186 11.57 8.74 0.71
C ASN A 186 11.97 9.93 -0.16
N ALA A 187 12.80 10.81 0.40
CA ALA A 187 13.40 11.94 -0.30
C ALA A 187 14.44 11.47 -1.33
N GLU A 188 15.09 10.35 -1.07
CA GLU A 188 16.14 9.81 -1.94
C GLU A 188 15.76 8.42 -2.48
N GLY A 189 16.17 8.16 -3.72
CA GLY A 189 15.81 6.95 -4.46
C GLY A 189 14.64 7.16 -5.42
N GLY A 190 14.11 6.05 -5.92
CA GLY A 190 13.05 6.03 -6.94
C GLY A 190 13.54 5.57 -8.31
N VAL A 191 12.59 5.25 -9.19
CA VAL A 191 12.85 4.89 -10.58
C VAL A 191 13.38 6.09 -11.37
N PRO A 192 14.10 5.89 -12.49
CA PRO A 192 14.53 6.99 -13.36
C PRO A 192 13.37 7.90 -13.73
N GLY A 193 13.53 9.22 -13.52
CA GLY A 193 12.49 10.22 -13.77
C GLY A 193 11.52 10.46 -12.60
N ALA A 194 11.64 9.73 -11.49
CA ALA A 194 10.93 10.08 -10.26
C ALA A 194 11.39 11.45 -9.73
N ARG A 195 10.45 12.18 -9.10
CA ARG A 195 10.80 13.37 -8.33
C ARG A 195 11.46 12.92 -7.03
N SER A 196 12.71 13.33 -6.83
CA SER A 196 13.48 13.06 -5.62
C SER A 196 13.99 14.39 -5.04
N GLY A 197 14.29 14.40 -3.76
CA GLY A 197 14.75 15.55 -2.98
C GLY A 197 13.88 15.80 -1.74
N PRO A 198 14.37 16.62 -0.80
CA PRO A 198 13.57 17.12 0.30
C PRO A 198 12.44 18.02 -0.21
N GLY A 199 11.41 18.22 0.60
CA GLY A 199 10.29 19.09 0.29
C GLY A 199 8.93 18.51 0.62
N ASP A 200 7.90 19.25 0.22
CA ASP A 200 6.52 18.90 0.54
C ASP A 200 6.03 17.71 -0.29
N PHE A 201 5.34 16.79 0.37
CA PHE A 201 4.61 15.72 -0.27
C PHE A 201 3.16 15.71 0.20
N ARG A 202 2.28 15.24 -0.67
CA ARG A 202 0.86 15.03 -0.36
C ARG A 202 0.30 13.93 -1.24
N PHE A 203 -0.33 12.96 -0.59
CA PHE A 203 -1.08 11.89 -1.24
C PHE A 203 -2.47 11.79 -0.60
N GLU A 204 -3.49 11.72 -1.43
CA GLU A 204 -4.86 11.44 -1.03
C GLU A 204 -5.15 9.98 -1.39
N LEU A 205 -5.63 9.22 -0.41
CA LEU A 205 -5.84 7.77 -0.47
C LEU A 205 -7.34 7.51 -0.34
N ASP A 206 -7.85 6.66 -1.23
CA ASP A 206 -9.26 6.26 -1.24
C ASP A 206 -9.40 4.85 -0.66
N TRP A 207 -8.75 3.86 -1.29
CA TRP A 207 -8.82 2.47 -0.85
C TRP A 207 -7.58 1.67 -1.24
N ILE A 208 -7.39 0.55 -0.55
CA ILE A 208 -6.47 -0.54 -0.90
C ILE A 208 -7.31 -1.81 -1.01
N LYS A 209 -7.22 -2.50 -2.14
CA LYS A 209 -7.94 -3.73 -2.45
C LYS A 209 -6.97 -4.84 -2.87
N ALA A 210 -7.34 -6.08 -2.61
CA ALA A 210 -6.79 -7.23 -3.30
C ALA A 210 -7.72 -7.58 -4.47
N LEU A 211 -7.14 -7.90 -5.63
CA LEU A 211 -7.85 -8.25 -6.85
C LEU A 211 -7.40 -9.63 -7.31
N ARG A 212 -8.33 -10.39 -7.86
CA ARG A 212 -8.05 -11.56 -8.68
C ARG A 212 -8.24 -11.14 -10.13
N THR A 213 -7.14 -11.04 -10.87
CA THR A 213 -7.13 -10.55 -12.25
C THR A 213 -7.16 -11.67 -13.29
N GLN A 214 -6.98 -12.92 -12.85
CA GLN A 214 -7.02 -14.14 -13.67
C GLN A 214 -8.19 -15.07 -13.29
#